data_AF-A0A1Y4MJM8-F1
#
_entry.id   AF-A0A1Y4MJM8-F1
#
_cell.length_a   1.000
_cell.length_b   1.000
_cell.length_c   1.000
_cell.angle_alpha   90.00
_cell.angle_beta   90.00
_cell.angle_gamma   90.00
#
_symmetry.space_group_name_H-M   'P 1'
#
loop_
_entity.id
_entity.type
_entity.pdbx_description
1 polymer ?
#
loop_
_entity_poly.entity_id
_entity_poly.type
_entity_poly.pdbx_seq_one_letter_code
_entity_poly.pdbx_strand_id
1 'polypeptide(L)'
;MGFETFTKGMQDANEVLNRNFAAVETQLSSKAGAEPPQKFELPLAEGWTKYQQPYYQRNAFGEVTIWGAVKKDSAIAQGDVITTMPEGFRIPVSAELPAIKLLEGAPAAAAVFVRSYGDITAATTSTGSAVLSFVITYAGQ
;
A
#
# COMPACT_ATOMS: atom_id res chain seq x y z
N MET A 1 -31.64 -4.16 52.84
CA MET A 1 -31.47 -4.48 51.40
C MET A 1 -30.22 -3.87 50.77
N GLY A 2 -29.43 -3.00 51.43
CA GLY A 2 -28.33 -2.27 50.76
C GLY A 2 -27.00 -3.02 50.52
N PHE A 3 -26.67 -4.03 51.33
CA PHE A 3 -25.37 -4.71 51.25
C PHE A 3 -25.29 -5.71 50.09
N GLU A 4 -26.36 -6.48 49.88
CA GLU A 4 -26.47 -7.44 48.75
C GLU A 4 -26.53 -6.74 47.39
N THR A 5 -27.17 -5.56 47.32
CA THR A 5 -27.18 -4.75 46.10
C THR A 5 -25.79 -4.17 45.79
N PHE A 6 -25.03 -3.80 46.82
CA PHE A 6 -23.67 -3.30 46.68
C PHE A 6 -22.70 -4.38 46.19
N THR A 7 -22.72 -5.58 46.79
CA THR A 7 -21.87 -6.70 46.34
C THR A 7 -22.22 -7.18 44.94
N LYS A 8 -23.51 -7.22 44.59
CA LYS A 8 -23.94 -7.54 43.23
C LYS A 8 -23.44 -6.53 42.20
N GLY A 9 -23.53 -5.23 42.49
CA GLY A 9 -23.01 -4.19 41.61
C GLY A 9 -21.49 -4.28 41.38
N MET A 10 -20.72 -4.67 42.40
CA MET A 10 -19.28 -4.90 42.26
C MET A 10 -18.97 -6.14 41.41
N GLN A 11 -19.76 -7.21 41.55
CA GLN A 11 -19.61 -8.42 40.76
C GLN A 11 -19.90 -8.16 39.28
N ASP A 12 -21.02 -7.49 38.99
CA ASP A 12 -21.42 -7.14 37.62
C ASP A 12 -20.35 -6.26 36.94
N ALA A 13 -19.76 -5.31 37.67
CA ALA A 13 -18.67 -4.47 37.16
C ALA A 13 -17.41 -5.28 36.82
N ASN A 14 -17.02 -6.23 37.67
CA ASN A 14 -15.87 -7.11 37.43
C ASN A 14 -16.10 -8.04 36.22
N GLU A 15 -17.32 -8.52 36.02
CA GLU A 15 -17.68 -9.34 34.86
C GLU A 15 -17.63 -8.54 33.55
N VAL A 16 -18.04 -7.27 33.56
CA VAL A 16 -17.90 -6.37 32.40
C VAL A 16 -16.43 -6.09 32.10
N LEU A 17 -15.62 -5.79 33.13
CA LEU A 17 -14.19 -5.54 32.98
C LEU A 17 -13.48 -6.75 32.37
N ASN A 18 -13.70 -7.95 32.91
CA ASN A 18 -13.07 -9.18 32.41
C ASN A 18 -13.46 -9.49 30.96
N ARG A 19 -14.74 -9.26 30.59
CA ARG A 19 -15.17 -9.40 29.19
C ARG A 19 -14.48 -8.41 28.26
N ASN A 20 -14.33 -7.16 28.69
CA ASN A 20 -13.65 -6.13 27.90
C ASN A 20 -12.16 -6.46 27.73
N PHE A 21 -11.48 -6.91 28.79
CA PHE A 21 -10.08 -7.32 28.69
C PHE A 21 -9.89 -8.51 27.75
N ALA A 22 -10.74 -9.54 27.83
CA ALA A 22 -10.68 -10.68 26.92
C ALA A 22 -10.95 -10.28 25.44
N ALA A 23 -11.88 -9.35 25.21
CA ALA A 23 -12.15 -8.82 23.87
C ALA A 23 -10.94 -8.05 23.29
N VAL A 24 -10.29 -7.22 24.11
CA VAL A 24 -9.08 -6.48 23.72
C VAL A 24 -7.91 -7.43 23.45
N GLU A 25 -7.70 -8.43 24.31
CA GLU A 25 -6.65 -9.45 24.12
C GLU A 25 -6.85 -10.23 22.82
N THR A 26 -8.09 -10.61 22.50
CA THR A 26 -8.45 -11.27 21.24
C THR A 26 -8.16 -10.37 20.03
N GLN A 27 -8.51 -9.08 20.10
CA GLN A 27 -8.26 -8.12 19.02
C GLN A 27 -6.77 -7.86 18.80
N LEU A 28 -5.96 -7.84 19.87
CA LEU A 28 -4.52 -7.62 19.78
C LEU A 28 -3.78 -8.88 19.32
N SER A 29 -4.14 -10.04 19.87
CA SER A 29 -3.54 -11.34 19.54
C SER A 29 -3.76 -11.70 18.06
N SER A 30 -4.93 -11.40 17.51
CA SER A 30 -5.26 -11.68 16.10
C SER A 30 -4.37 -10.94 15.08
N LYS A 31 -3.66 -9.88 15.47
CA LYS A 31 -2.78 -9.10 14.58
C LYS A 31 -1.31 -9.52 14.61
N ALA A 32 -0.87 -10.19 15.68
CA ALA A 32 0.52 -10.65 15.82
C ALA A 32 0.83 -11.91 15.00
N GLY A 33 -0.20 -12.67 14.60
CA GLY A 33 -0.10 -13.86 13.75
C GLY A 33 -0.64 -13.66 12.34
N ALA A 34 -0.71 -12.42 11.84
CA ALA A 34 -1.25 -12.15 10.51
C ALA A 34 -0.39 -12.81 9.43
N GLU A 35 -1.04 -13.54 8.51
CA GLU A 35 -0.38 -14.12 7.35
C GLU A 35 0.27 -13.04 6.47
N PRO A 36 1.35 -13.37 5.74
CA PRO A 36 1.95 -12.45 4.79
C PRO A 36 0.90 -11.93 3.80
N PRO A 37 0.93 -10.62 3.46
CA PRO A 37 -0.02 -10.06 2.53
C PRO A 37 0.06 -10.74 1.16
N GLN A 38 -1.11 -11.01 0.57
CA GLN A 38 -1.18 -11.50 -0.80
C GLN A 38 -0.65 -10.44 -1.76
N LYS A 39 0.32 -10.85 -2.59
CA LYS A 39 0.88 -10.02 -3.65
C LYS A 39 0.15 -10.28 -4.96
N PHE A 40 -0.23 -9.19 -5.62
CA PHE A 40 -0.82 -9.19 -6.94
C PHE A 40 0.14 -8.57 -7.94
N GLU A 41 0.09 -9.03 -9.17
CA GLU A 41 0.89 -8.48 -10.26
C GLU A 41 0.42 -7.06 -10.63
N LEU A 42 1.36 -6.12 -10.82
CA LEU A 42 1.02 -4.76 -11.22
C LEU A 42 0.46 -4.72 -12.67
N PRO A 43 -0.73 -4.14 -12.91
CA PRO A 43 -1.35 -4.11 -14.24
C PRO A 43 -0.71 -3.02 -15.11
N LEU A 44 0.41 -3.37 -15.75
CA LEU A 44 1.19 -2.45 -16.57
C LEU A 44 0.41 -1.98 -17.80
N ALA A 45 0.54 -0.70 -18.12
CA ALA A 45 0.03 -0.12 -19.35
C ALA A 45 0.85 -0.59 -20.57
N GLU A 46 0.28 -0.40 -21.76
CA GLU A 46 0.94 -0.77 -23.02
C GLU A 46 2.33 -0.13 -23.15
N GLY A 47 3.29 -0.90 -23.66
CA GLY A 47 4.68 -0.46 -23.86
C GLY A 47 5.55 -0.54 -22.60
N TRP A 48 4.97 -0.85 -21.43
CA TRP A 48 5.73 -1.14 -20.21
C TRP A 48 5.86 -2.64 -20.00
N THR A 49 7.04 -3.06 -19.56
CA THR A 49 7.34 -4.44 -19.21
C THR A 49 7.87 -4.52 -17.78
N LYS A 50 7.83 -5.73 -17.21
CA LYS A 50 8.39 -5.98 -15.89
C LYS A 50 9.91 -5.96 -15.97
N TYR A 51 10.56 -5.15 -15.13
CA TYR A 51 12.01 -5.23 -14.96
C TYR A 51 12.41 -6.25 -13.88
N GLN A 52 11.62 -6.29 -12.80
CA GLN A 52 11.69 -7.34 -11.78
C GLN A 52 10.30 -7.97 -11.63
N GLN A 53 9.81 -8.21 -10.42
CA GLN A 53 8.45 -8.67 -10.17
C GLN A 53 7.64 -7.55 -9.49
N PRO A 54 7.22 -6.50 -10.23
CA PRO A 54 6.41 -5.44 -9.65
C PRO A 54 5.10 -5.99 -9.12
N TYR A 55 4.67 -5.50 -7.96
CA TYR A 55 3.47 -5.99 -7.29
C TYR A 55 2.73 -4.87 -6.56
N TYR A 56 1.49 -5.17 -6.21
CA TYR A 56 0.76 -4.43 -5.19
C TYR A 56 0.16 -5.41 -4.16
N GLN A 57 -0.07 -4.93 -2.95
CA GLN A 57 -0.61 -5.73 -1.85
C GLN A 57 -1.32 -4.84 -0.84
N ARG A 58 -2.17 -5.45 -0.01
CA ARG A 58 -2.76 -4.82 1.18
C ARG A 58 -2.48 -5.73 2.37
N ASN A 59 -1.96 -5.17 3.46
CA ASN A 59 -1.71 -5.93 4.69
C ASN A 59 -2.96 -5.98 5.60
N ALA A 60 -2.87 -6.77 6.68
CA ALA A 60 -3.96 -6.92 7.65
C ALA A 60 -4.32 -5.62 8.42
N PHE A 61 -3.47 -4.61 8.37
CA PHE A 61 -3.72 -3.28 8.94
C PHE A 61 -4.37 -2.32 7.93
N GLY A 62 -4.61 -2.76 6.70
CA GLY A 62 -5.18 -1.94 5.63
C GLY A 62 -4.15 -1.09 4.88
N GLU A 63 -2.86 -1.18 5.22
CA GLU A 63 -1.81 -0.47 4.46
C GLU A 63 -1.65 -1.12 3.09
N VAL A 64 -1.62 -0.27 2.05
CA VAL A 64 -1.35 -0.68 0.68
C VAL A 64 0.09 -0.36 0.34
N THR A 65 0.77 -1.33 -0.28
CA THR A 65 2.10 -1.16 -0.87
C THR A 65 2.01 -1.41 -2.36
N ILE A 66 2.61 -0.51 -3.16
CA ILE A 66 2.78 -0.64 -4.60
C ILE A 66 4.27 -0.55 -4.88
N TRP A 67 4.85 -1.60 -5.45
CA TRP A 67 6.22 -1.60 -5.93
C TRP A 67 6.25 -1.63 -7.46
N GLY A 68 6.63 -0.49 -8.04
CA GLY A 68 6.96 -0.38 -9.45
C GLY A 68 8.43 -0.72 -9.66
N ALA A 69 8.69 -1.74 -10.47
CA ALA A 69 10.00 -2.08 -11.00
C ALA A 69 9.78 -2.44 -12.48
N VAL A 70 9.71 -1.40 -13.32
CA VAL A 70 9.20 -1.47 -14.68
C VAL A 70 10.24 -0.97 -15.68
N LYS A 71 10.15 -1.44 -16.92
CA LYS A 71 11.01 -1.03 -18.02
C LYS A 71 10.17 -0.55 -19.19
N LYS A 72 10.69 0.44 -19.91
CA LYS A 72 10.21 0.82 -21.24
C LYS A 72 11.37 0.64 -22.23
N ASP A 73 11.14 -0.04 -23.34
CA ASP A 73 12.17 -0.26 -24.38
C ASP A 73 12.35 0.96 -25.30
N SER A 74 11.43 1.91 -25.22
CA SER A 74 11.51 3.23 -25.85
C SER A 74 11.75 4.35 -24.81
N ALA A 75 11.88 5.58 -25.29
CA ALA A 75 11.93 6.76 -24.44
C ALA A 75 10.71 6.85 -23.51
N ILE A 76 10.95 7.21 -22.24
CA ILE A 76 9.92 7.57 -21.28
C ILE A 76 9.58 9.05 -21.52
N ALA A 77 8.31 9.33 -21.76
CA ALA A 77 7.77 10.67 -21.81
C ALA A 77 7.13 11.02 -20.47
N GLN A 78 7.21 12.30 -20.09
CA GLN A 78 6.48 12.79 -18.93
C GLN A 78 4.98 12.63 -19.18
N GLY A 79 4.27 12.07 -18.20
CA GLY A 79 2.84 11.77 -18.29
C GLY A 79 2.51 10.40 -18.87
N ASP A 80 3.50 9.61 -19.32
CA ASP A 80 3.28 8.21 -19.69
C ASP A 80 2.58 7.47 -18.56
N VAL A 81 1.43 6.85 -18.84
CA VAL A 81 0.75 5.98 -17.89
C VAL A 81 1.58 4.71 -17.75
N ILE A 82 1.98 4.40 -16.52
CA ILE A 82 2.75 3.20 -16.17
C ILE A 82 1.79 2.07 -15.80
N THR A 83 0.77 2.38 -15.01
CA THR A 83 -0.24 1.43 -14.52
C THR A 83 -1.48 2.21 -14.09
N THR A 84 -2.64 1.55 -14.16
CA THR A 84 -3.89 2.03 -13.57
C THR A 84 -4.30 1.10 -12.44
N MET A 85 -4.34 1.62 -11.21
CA MET A 85 -4.60 0.78 -10.03
C MET A 85 -6.05 0.31 -9.96
N PRO A 86 -6.31 -0.97 -9.60
CA PRO A 86 -7.65 -1.49 -9.38
C PRO A 86 -8.43 -0.73 -8.30
N GLU A 87 -9.76 -0.70 -8.42
CA GLU A 87 -10.65 -0.15 -7.40
C GLU A 87 -10.42 -0.86 -6.06
N GLY A 88 -10.13 -0.10 -5.00
CA GLY A 88 -9.65 -0.62 -3.72
C GLY A 88 -8.13 -0.53 -3.51
N PHE A 89 -7.32 -0.39 -4.56
CA PHE A 89 -5.88 -0.12 -4.44
C PHE A 89 -5.49 1.23 -5.04
N ARG A 90 -6.48 2.09 -5.28
CA ARG A 90 -6.26 3.47 -5.70
C ARG A 90 -5.79 4.30 -4.52
N ILE A 91 -4.85 5.19 -4.79
CA ILE A 91 -4.34 6.15 -3.82
C ILE A 91 -5.34 7.30 -3.74
N PRO A 92 -5.80 7.71 -2.55
CA PRO A 92 -6.89 8.68 -2.40
C PRO A 92 -6.49 10.13 -2.70
N VAL A 93 -5.20 10.40 -2.84
CA VAL A 93 -4.64 11.74 -3.05
C VAL A 93 -3.74 11.76 -4.27
N SER A 94 -3.71 12.89 -4.96
CA SER A 94 -2.71 13.12 -6.01
C SER A 94 -1.41 13.60 -5.39
N ALA A 95 -0.29 13.01 -5.80
CA ALA A 95 1.02 13.34 -5.26
C ALA A 95 2.13 13.03 -6.27
N GLU A 96 3.19 13.83 -6.23
CA GLU A 96 4.47 13.49 -6.82
C GLU A 96 5.28 12.68 -5.80
N LEU A 97 5.78 11.52 -6.19
CA LEU A 97 6.50 10.61 -5.31
C LEU A 97 7.87 10.26 -5.90
N PRO A 98 8.89 10.10 -5.05
CA PRO A 98 10.25 9.82 -5.50
C PRO A 98 10.34 8.48 -6.21
N ALA A 99 11.20 8.44 -7.23
CA ALA A 99 11.54 7.24 -7.98
C ALA A 99 13.04 7.23 -8.32
N ILE A 100 13.54 6.09 -8.74
CA ILE A 100 14.88 5.94 -9.33
C ILE A 100 14.68 5.50 -10.78
N LYS A 101 15.38 6.16 -11.70
CA LYS A 101 15.46 5.77 -13.09
C LYS A 101 16.85 5.19 -13.37
N LEU A 102 16.91 4.06 -14.08
CA LEU A 102 18.17 3.52 -14.59
C LEU A 102 18.22 3.75 -16.11
N LEU A 103 19.17 4.56 -16.56
CA LEU A 103 19.47 4.73 -17.98
C LEU A 103 20.76 3.95 -18.26
N GLU A 104 20.67 2.93 -19.11
CA GLU A 104 21.83 2.06 -19.41
C GLU A 104 22.51 1.47 -18.14
N GLY A 105 21.71 1.26 -17.08
CA GLY A 105 22.19 0.77 -15.78
C GLY A 105 22.68 1.84 -14.81
N ALA A 106 22.82 3.11 -15.22
CA ALA A 106 23.21 4.21 -14.35
C ALA A 106 22.00 4.80 -13.60
N PRO A 107 22.03 4.86 -12.26
CA PRO A 107 20.94 5.43 -11.47
C PRO A 107 20.89 6.95 -11.57
N ALA A 108 19.68 7.47 -11.71
CA ALA A 108 19.35 8.89 -11.66
C ALA A 108 18.08 9.11 -10.83
N ALA A 109 18.00 10.27 -10.18
CA ALA A 109 16.78 10.69 -9.50
C ALA A 109 15.62 10.84 -10.51
N ALA A 110 14.44 10.41 -10.10
CA ALA A 110 13.22 10.51 -10.87
C ALA A 110 12.02 10.70 -9.94
N ALA A 111 10.84 10.81 -10.53
CA ALA A 111 9.59 10.83 -9.81
C ALA A 111 8.48 10.15 -10.62
N VAL A 112 7.41 9.79 -9.92
CA VAL A 112 6.13 9.37 -10.50
C VAL A 112 5.01 10.26 -9.96
N PHE A 113 4.01 10.51 -10.79
CA PHE A 113 2.79 11.17 -10.39
C PHE A 113 1.68 10.16 -10.20
N VAL A 114 1.09 10.17 -9.01
CA VAL A 114 -0.16 9.49 -8.71
C VAL A 114 -1.30 10.46 -8.99
N ARG A 115 -2.29 10.04 -9.77
CA ARG A 115 -3.47 10.83 -10.12
C ARG A 115 -4.71 10.32 -9.40
N SER A 116 -5.69 11.20 -9.17
CA SER A 116 -6.93 10.97 -8.42
C SER A 116 -7.83 9.82 -8.90
N TYR A 117 -7.53 9.20 -10.05
CA TYR A 117 -8.27 8.06 -10.61
C TYR A 117 -7.49 6.73 -10.53
N GLY A 118 -6.35 6.70 -9.85
CA GLY A 118 -5.53 5.50 -9.66
C GLY A 118 -4.42 5.31 -10.69
N ASP A 119 -4.26 6.23 -11.64
CA ASP A 119 -3.15 6.18 -12.58
C ASP A 119 -1.85 6.59 -11.89
N ILE A 120 -0.81 5.80 -12.14
CA ILE A 120 0.57 6.16 -11.83
C ILE A 120 1.24 6.50 -13.16
N THR A 121 1.76 7.71 -13.26
CA THR A 121 2.35 8.26 -14.49
C THR A 121 3.80 8.66 -14.27
N ALA A 122 4.62 8.62 -15.32
CA ALA A 122 6.00 9.08 -15.23
C ALA A 122 6.06 10.60 -15.00
N ALA A 123 6.78 11.04 -13.96
CA ALA A 123 7.13 12.45 -13.75
C ALA A 123 8.58 12.73 -14.19
N THR A 124 9.10 11.90 -15.08
CA THR A 124 10.47 11.95 -15.58
C THR A 124 10.48 11.66 -17.07
N THR A 125 11.61 11.92 -17.72
CA THR A 125 11.84 11.63 -19.13
C THR A 125 13.08 10.77 -19.32
N SER A 126 13.18 10.03 -20.42
CA SER A 126 14.44 9.41 -20.88
C SER A 126 14.62 9.61 -22.38
N THR A 127 15.86 9.53 -22.85
CA THR A 127 16.20 9.62 -24.28
C THR A 127 16.11 8.28 -25.00
N GLY A 128 16.04 7.18 -24.26
CA GLY A 128 15.95 5.81 -24.77
C GLY A 128 15.40 4.86 -23.72
N SER A 129 15.64 3.56 -23.90
CA SER A 129 15.17 2.55 -22.94
C SER A 129 15.65 2.86 -21.53
N ALA A 130 14.74 2.76 -20.58
CA ALA A 130 15.04 3.00 -19.18
C ALA A 130 14.18 2.11 -18.28
N VAL A 131 14.72 1.86 -17.09
CA VAL A 131 13.97 1.26 -15.98
C VAL A 131 13.52 2.38 -15.06
N LEU A 132 12.32 2.26 -14.52
CA LEU A 132 11.81 3.12 -13.47
C LEU A 132 11.43 2.26 -12.26
N SER A 133 11.93 2.63 -11.08
CA SER A 133 11.61 1.97 -9.82
C SER A 133 11.08 2.94 -8.78
N PHE A 134 9.98 2.57 -8.13
CA PHE A 134 9.32 3.36 -7.09
C PHE A 134 8.61 2.44 -6.10
N VAL A 135 8.49 2.88 -4.85
CA VAL A 135 7.67 2.23 -3.84
C VAL A 135 6.71 3.27 -3.28
N ILE A 136 5.43 2.94 -3.26
CA ILE A 136 4.39 3.79 -2.70
C ILE A 136 3.70 3.00 -1.59
N THR A 137 3.65 3.60 -0.40
CA THR A 137 2.96 3.04 0.75
C THR A 137 1.99 4.07 1.30
N TYR A 138 0.76 3.66 1.57
CA TYR A 138 -0.25 4.53 2.16
C TYR A 138 -1.27 3.73 2.96
N ALA A 139 -1.93 4.38 3.92
CA ALA A 139 -3.08 3.81 4.61
C ALA A 139 -4.23 3.63 3.60
N GLY A 140 -4.59 2.39 3.32
CA GLY A 140 -5.75 2.08 2.47
C GLY A 140 -7.05 2.53 3.12
N GLN A 141 -8.05 2.76 2.28
CA GLN A 141 -9.44 2.92 2.71
C GLN A 141 -10.12 1.56 2.88
#